data_AF-A0A7Y4QD72-F1
#
_entry.id   AF-A0A7Y4QD72-F1
#
_cell.length_a   1.000
_cell.length_b   1.000
_cell.length_c   1.000
_cell.angle_alpha   90.00
_cell.angle_beta   90.00
_cell.angle_gamma   90.00
#
_symmetry.space_group_name_H-M   'P 1'
#
loop_
_entity.id
_entity.type
_entity.pdbx_description
1 polymer ?
#
loop_
_entity_poly.entity_id
_entity_poly.type
_entity_poly.pdbx_seq_one_letter_code
_entity_poly.pdbx_strand_id
1 'polypeptide(L)'
;MALNSSFAQQDPQFTHYMFNTLYYNPGFAGVEGITKLTAIHRSQWLGYTPTVGGGGAPTTQIISITAPIFKLNSGFGAYIVNDQLGPQNNLEAQASYAYHLGIKNSKLSIGVRAGMYSQTINFDQYRFIDPNDPLLGDKRGSLSQVRPD
;
A
#
# COMPACT_ATOMS: atom_id res chain seq x y z
N MET A 1 28.97 -21.35 -14.73
CA MET A 1 27.67 -20.82 -15.18
C MET A 1 27.02 -20.17 -13.96
N ALA A 2 27.09 -18.84 -13.85
CA ALA A 2 26.61 -18.12 -12.67
C ALA A 2 25.11 -17.83 -12.85
N LEU A 3 24.28 -18.40 -11.99
CA LEU A 3 22.86 -18.07 -11.89
C LEU A 3 22.77 -16.69 -11.23
N ASN A 4 22.64 -15.64 -12.05
CA ASN A 4 22.28 -14.32 -11.55
C ASN A 4 20.83 -14.39 -11.05
N SER A 5 20.66 -14.49 -9.74
CA SER A 5 19.38 -14.35 -9.06
C SER A 5 18.84 -12.95 -9.31
N SER A 6 17.88 -12.81 -10.22
CA SER A 6 17.13 -11.57 -10.37
C SER A 6 16.22 -11.40 -9.16
N PHE A 7 16.37 -10.29 -8.45
CA PHE A 7 15.40 -9.87 -7.45
C PHE A 7 14.17 -9.34 -8.18
N ALA A 8 13.26 -10.24 -8.57
CA ALA A 8 11.93 -9.84 -9.01
C ALA A 8 11.13 -9.47 -7.76
N GLN A 9 11.01 -8.17 -7.49
CA GLN A 9 10.11 -7.66 -6.47
C GLN A 9 8.73 -7.48 -7.13
N GLN A 10 7.72 -8.14 -6.58
CA GLN A 10 6.35 -7.90 -7.02
C GLN A 10 5.82 -6.70 -6.24
N ASP A 11 5.93 -5.52 -6.83
CA ASP A 11 5.28 -4.33 -6.27
C ASP A 11 3.76 -4.55 -6.35
N PRO A 12 3.01 -4.26 -5.27
CA PRO A 12 1.56 -4.37 -5.29
C PRO A 12 0.98 -3.46 -6.39
N GLN A 13 0.33 -4.08 -7.38
CA GLN A 13 -0.31 -3.35 -8.48
C GLN A 13 -1.66 -2.80 -8.03
N PHE A 14 -1.75 -1.47 -7.87
CA PHE A 14 -3.00 -0.78 -7.56
C PHE A 14 -3.71 -0.30 -8.84
N THR A 15 -4.93 -0.80 -9.09
CA THR A 15 -5.81 -0.30 -10.17
C THR A 15 -6.54 1.01 -9.81
N HIS A 16 -6.33 1.57 -8.61
CA HIS A 16 -7.02 2.78 -8.10
C HIS A 16 -6.06 3.95 -7.78
N TYR A 17 -4.91 4.00 -8.45
CA TYR A 17 -3.90 5.06 -8.30
C TYR A 17 -4.43 6.48 -8.57
N MET A 18 -5.46 6.62 -9.42
CA MET A 18 -6.01 7.92 -9.83
C MET A 18 -6.70 8.68 -8.68
N PHE A 19 -7.12 8.00 -7.61
CA PHE A 19 -7.87 8.61 -6.51
C PHE A 19 -7.00 9.03 -5.33
N ASN A 20 -5.70 8.70 -5.35
CA ASN A 20 -4.78 9.07 -4.27
C ASN A 20 -3.43 9.53 -4.83
N THR A 21 -3.39 10.74 -5.38
CA THR A 21 -2.13 11.38 -5.85
C THR A 21 -1.09 11.54 -4.75
N LEU A 22 -1.50 11.58 -3.47
CA LEU A 22 -0.62 11.58 -2.30
C LEU A 22 0.20 10.27 -2.19
N TYR A 23 -0.34 9.16 -2.69
CA TYR A 23 0.34 7.86 -2.74
C TYR A 23 1.58 7.88 -3.65
N TYR A 24 1.55 8.70 -4.72
CA TYR A 24 2.60 8.72 -5.74
C TYR A 24 3.54 9.91 -5.58
N ASN A 25 3.00 11.07 -5.20
CA ASN A 25 3.76 12.30 -5.07
C ASN A 25 3.52 12.94 -3.70
N PRO A 26 4.49 12.86 -2.76
CA PRO A 26 4.36 13.53 -1.48
C PRO A 26 4.23 15.05 -1.63
N GLY A 27 4.78 15.64 -2.71
CA GLY A 27 4.67 17.05 -3.05
C GLY A 27 3.25 17.53 -3.38
N PHE A 28 2.28 16.62 -3.57
CA PHE A 28 0.87 16.97 -3.77
C PHE A 28 0.13 17.24 -2.45
N ALA A 29 0.72 16.88 -1.30
CA ALA A 29 0.12 17.12 0.01
C ALA A 29 -0.22 18.59 0.20
N GLY A 30 -1.49 18.91 0.48
CA GLY A 30 -1.96 20.28 0.74
C GLY A 30 -1.92 21.26 -0.44
N VAL A 31 -1.61 20.82 -1.66
CA VAL A 31 -1.55 21.72 -2.85
C VAL A 31 -2.89 22.40 -3.13
N GLU A 32 -3.99 21.66 -2.98
CA GLU A 32 -5.36 22.13 -3.24
C GLU A 32 -5.86 23.19 -2.24
N GLY A 33 -5.11 23.45 -1.15
CA GLY A 33 -5.50 24.46 -0.16
C GLY A 33 -6.75 24.10 0.66
N ILE A 34 -7.20 22.84 0.60
CA ILE A 34 -8.31 22.32 1.40
C ILE A 34 -7.90 21.05 2.13
N THR A 35 -8.47 20.83 3.31
CA THR A 35 -8.35 19.55 4.00
C THR A 35 -9.28 18.54 3.35
N LYS A 36 -8.73 17.44 2.84
CA LYS A 36 -9.48 16.37 2.16
C LYS A 36 -9.24 15.06 2.90
N LEU A 37 -10.35 14.45 3.33
CA LEU A 37 -10.40 13.08 3.81
C LEU A 37 -10.95 12.22 2.68
N THR A 38 -10.36 11.06 2.42
CA THR A 38 -10.82 10.12 1.41
C THR A 38 -10.81 8.71 1.99
N ALA A 39 -11.94 8.02 1.89
CA ALA A 39 -12.07 6.64 2.30
C ALA A 39 -12.60 5.83 1.12
N ILE A 40 -11.90 4.77 0.75
CA ILE A 40 -12.23 3.91 -0.38
C ILE A 40 -12.25 2.48 0.13
N HIS A 41 -13.36 1.79 -0.13
CA HIS A 41 -13.47 0.36 0.06
C HIS A 41 -13.73 -0.28 -1.30
N ARG A 42 -12.92 -1.27 -1.64
CA ARG A 42 -13.04 -2.04 -2.88
C ARG A 42 -13.14 -3.51 -2.52
N SER A 43 -14.23 -4.14 -2.93
CA SER A 43 -14.36 -5.60 -2.94
C SER A 43 -14.29 -6.07 -4.39
N GLN A 44 -13.44 -7.05 -4.67
CA GLN A 44 -13.36 -7.70 -5.97
C GLN A 44 -13.93 -9.13 -5.86
N TRP A 45 -14.46 -9.69 -6.94
CA TRP A 45 -14.98 -11.08 -6.96
C TRP A 45 -16.09 -11.31 -5.91
N LEU A 46 -17.03 -10.37 -5.81
CA LEU A 46 -18.15 -10.45 -4.86
C LEU A 46 -18.93 -11.77 -5.05
N GLY A 47 -19.12 -12.53 -3.98
CA GLY A 47 -19.76 -13.85 -4.03
C GLY A 47 -18.81 -15.03 -4.32
N TYR A 48 -17.52 -14.78 -4.55
CA TYR A 48 -16.52 -15.84 -4.61
C TYR A 48 -16.43 -16.53 -3.25
N THR A 49 -16.86 -17.79 -3.23
CA THR A 49 -16.72 -18.68 -2.09
C THR A 49 -15.71 -19.76 -2.48
N PRO A 50 -14.58 -19.89 -1.78
CA PRO A 50 -13.60 -20.92 -2.09
C PRO A 50 -14.25 -22.29 -1.94
N THR A 51 -14.06 -23.16 -2.94
CA THR A 51 -14.56 -24.56 -2.90
C THR A 51 -13.88 -25.37 -1.77
N VAL A 52 -12.71 -24.92 -1.30
CA VAL A 52 -11.92 -25.53 -0.22
C VAL A 52 -11.03 -24.46 0.44
N GLY A 53 -10.99 -24.42 1.78
CA GLY A 53 -10.22 -23.44 2.57
C GLY A 53 -11.01 -22.19 2.97
N GLY A 54 -10.41 -21.30 3.77
CA GLY A 54 -11.05 -20.08 4.30
C GLY A 54 -10.79 -18.80 3.49
N GLY A 55 -10.10 -18.88 2.35
CA GLY A 55 -9.68 -17.71 1.56
C GLY A 55 -10.84 -17.01 0.86
N GLY A 56 -11.11 -15.75 1.21
CA GLY A 56 -12.22 -14.97 0.66
C GLY A 56 -11.88 -14.13 -0.58
N ALA A 57 -12.92 -13.51 -1.13
CA ALA A 57 -12.85 -12.47 -2.15
C ALA A 57 -11.86 -11.34 -1.76
N PRO A 58 -10.99 -10.85 -2.66
CA PRO A 58 -10.05 -9.79 -2.33
C PRO A 58 -10.76 -8.51 -1.92
N THR A 59 -10.35 -7.93 -0.79
CA THR A 59 -10.87 -6.64 -0.32
C THR A 59 -9.73 -5.69 -0.01
N THR A 60 -9.85 -4.46 -0.50
CA THR A 60 -8.85 -3.40 -0.30
C THR A 60 -9.54 -2.20 0.33
N GLN A 61 -8.93 -1.65 1.38
CA GLN A 61 -9.41 -0.49 2.12
C GLN A 61 -8.31 0.56 2.14
N ILE A 62 -8.66 1.80 1.81
CA ILE A 62 -7.75 2.93 1.81
C ILE A 62 -8.41 4.06 2.58
N ILE A 63 -7.68 4.62 3.53
CA ILE A 63 -8.04 5.86 4.19
C ILE A 63 -6.88 6.82 4.00
N SER A 64 -7.15 8.01 3.46
CA SER A 64 -6.17 9.06 3.30
C SER A 64 -6.68 10.40 3.80
N ILE A 65 -5.76 11.21 4.28
CA ILE A 65 -5.99 12.58 4.70
C ILE A 65 -4.90 13.46 4.11
N THR A 66 -5.27 14.63 3.61
CA THR A 66 -4.34 15.69 3.21
C THR A 66 -4.84 17.00 3.76
N ALA A 67 -3.94 17.83 4.27
CA ALA A 67 -4.25 19.13 4.85
C ALA A 67 -3.17 20.17 4.47
N PRO A 68 -3.55 21.39 4.07
CA PRO A 68 -2.62 22.49 3.88
C PRO A 68 -2.19 23.09 5.23
N ILE A 69 -0.97 23.57 5.29
CA ILE A 69 -0.40 24.35 6.40
C ILE A 69 -0.07 25.74 5.85
N PHE A 70 -1.06 26.63 5.88
CA PHE A 70 -0.97 27.96 5.24
C PHE A 70 0.18 28.82 5.76
N LYS A 71 0.48 28.76 7.07
CA LYS A 71 1.53 29.58 7.69
C LYS A 71 2.95 29.25 7.21
N LEU A 72 3.16 28.03 6.76
CA LEU A 72 4.47 27.50 6.38
C LEU A 72 4.57 27.22 4.88
N ASN A 73 3.57 27.67 4.10
CA ASN A 73 3.43 27.34 2.68
C ASN A 73 3.63 25.84 2.41
N SER A 74 3.15 24.98 3.30
CA SER A 74 3.38 23.55 3.25
C SER A 74 2.06 22.78 3.30
N GLY A 75 2.16 21.46 3.22
CA GLY A 75 1.05 20.54 3.36
C GLY A 75 1.52 19.25 4.00
N PHE A 76 0.61 18.59 4.69
CA PHE A 76 0.81 17.25 5.24
C PHE A 76 -0.21 16.32 4.64
N GLY A 77 0.15 15.05 4.48
CA GLY A 77 -0.82 14.01 4.25
C GLY A 77 -0.37 12.69 4.84
N ALA A 78 -1.33 11.84 5.11
CA ALA A 78 -1.08 10.47 5.52
C ALA A 78 -2.10 9.56 4.86
N TYR A 79 -1.73 8.30 4.68
CA TYR A 79 -2.67 7.28 4.27
C TYR A 79 -2.33 5.94 4.89
N ILE A 80 -3.36 5.13 5.06
CA ILE A 80 -3.27 3.74 5.48
C ILE A 80 -3.99 2.91 4.43
N VAL A 81 -3.35 1.84 3.97
CA VAL A 81 -3.91 0.83 3.08
C VAL A 81 -3.93 -0.48 3.82
N ASN A 82 -5.08 -1.14 3.83
CA ASN A 82 -5.20 -2.53 4.24
C ASN A 82 -5.74 -3.33 3.07
N ASP A 83 -4.94 -4.26 2.56
CA ASP A 83 -5.25 -5.07 1.39
C ASP A 83 -5.25 -6.56 1.76
N GLN A 84 -6.41 -7.18 1.68
CA GLN A 84 -6.62 -8.58 2.01
C GLN A 84 -6.84 -9.37 0.71
N LEU A 85 -5.85 -10.17 0.34
CA LEU A 85 -5.81 -11.03 -0.84
C LEU A 85 -5.93 -12.50 -0.40
N GLY A 86 -7.06 -12.88 0.20
CA GLY A 86 -7.27 -14.22 0.74
C GLY A 86 -6.30 -14.55 1.89
N PRO A 87 -5.35 -15.50 1.74
CA PRO A 87 -4.39 -15.87 2.79
C PRO A 87 -3.29 -14.83 3.03
N GLN A 88 -3.17 -13.81 2.18
CA GLN A 88 -2.18 -12.73 2.31
C GLN A 88 -2.87 -11.43 2.74
N ASN A 89 -2.27 -10.72 3.69
CA ASN A 89 -2.69 -9.40 4.15
C ASN A 89 -1.52 -8.42 4.09
N ASN A 90 -1.69 -7.32 3.35
CA ASN A 90 -0.72 -6.26 3.24
C ASN A 90 -1.25 -5.01 3.95
N LEU A 91 -0.52 -4.53 4.95
CA LEU A 91 -0.81 -3.29 5.65
C LEU A 91 0.29 -2.27 5.33
N GLU A 92 -0.11 -1.12 4.80
CA GLU A 92 0.80 -0.02 4.48
C GLU A 92 0.35 1.22 5.22
N ALA A 93 1.26 1.91 5.88
CA ALA A 93 0.99 3.18 6.53
C ALA A 93 2.08 4.18 6.16
N GLN A 94 1.67 5.33 5.64
CA GLN A 94 2.58 6.32 5.08
C GLN A 94 2.19 7.73 5.53
N ALA A 95 3.20 8.55 5.74
CA ALA A 95 3.08 9.97 6.06
C ALA A 95 3.98 10.78 5.12
N SER A 96 3.45 11.90 4.66
CA SER A 96 4.06 12.76 3.65
C SER A 96 3.98 14.22 4.09
N TYR A 97 5.06 14.96 3.84
CA TYR A 97 5.12 16.39 4.06
C TYR A 97 5.60 17.07 2.78
N ALA A 98 4.93 18.13 2.35
CA ALA A 98 5.29 18.94 1.20
C ALA A 98 5.54 20.39 1.59
N TYR A 99 6.55 21.00 1.00
CA TYR A 99 6.75 22.44 1.00
C TYR A 99 6.47 22.99 -0.39
N HIS A 100 5.78 24.13 -0.46
CA HIS A 100 5.39 24.76 -1.71
C HIS A 100 6.03 26.13 -1.88
N LEU A 101 6.96 26.22 -2.81
CA LEU A 101 7.61 27.46 -3.22
C LEU A 101 6.83 28.13 -4.35
N GLY A 102 6.36 29.35 -4.11
CA GLY A 102 5.79 30.20 -5.17
C GLY A 102 6.88 30.79 -6.04
N ILE A 103 6.85 30.55 -7.35
CA ILE A 103 7.74 31.13 -8.36
C ILE A 103 6.88 31.89 -9.37
N LYS A 104 6.81 33.23 -9.21
CA LYS A 104 5.97 34.11 -10.03
C LYS A 104 4.50 33.63 -10.05
N ASN A 105 4.06 33.06 -11.17
CA ASN A 105 2.69 32.57 -11.40
C ASN A 105 2.58 31.03 -11.26
N SER A 106 3.62 30.38 -10.76
CA SER A 106 3.70 28.92 -10.65
C SER A 106 4.07 28.50 -9.23
N LYS A 107 3.76 27.26 -8.84
CA LYS A 107 4.05 26.69 -7.53
C LYS A 107 4.93 25.46 -7.71
N LEU A 108 6.18 25.52 -7.27
CA LEU A 108 7.06 24.35 -7.17
C LEU A 108 6.81 23.68 -5.83
N SER A 109 6.57 22.38 -5.82
CA SER A 109 6.33 21.64 -4.57
C SER A 109 7.38 20.55 -4.40
N ILE A 110 7.97 20.50 -3.21
CA ILE A 110 8.98 19.50 -2.84
C ILE A 110 8.42 18.75 -1.65
N GLY A 111 8.36 17.41 -1.72
CA GLY A 111 7.83 16.60 -0.64
C GLY A 111 8.74 15.46 -0.25
N VAL A 112 8.63 15.06 1.01
CA VAL A 112 9.25 13.88 1.59
C VAL A 112 8.15 12.95 2.09
N ARG A 113 8.40 11.63 2.02
CA ARG A 113 7.52 10.60 2.56
C ARG A 113 8.31 9.68 3.46
N ALA A 114 7.63 9.11 4.44
CA ALA A 114 8.14 8.02 5.25
C ALA A 114 6.98 7.06 5.52
N GLY A 115 7.25 5.76 5.46
CA GLY A 115 6.22 4.76 5.61
C GLY A 115 6.74 3.44 6.15
N MET A 116 5.80 2.58 6.51
CA MET A 116 6.03 1.19 6.82
C MET A 116 5.10 0.33 5.99
N TYR A 117 5.64 -0.79 5.52
CA TYR A 117 4.91 -1.81 4.79
C TYR A 117 5.05 -3.13 5.53
N SER A 118 3.93 -3.74 5.89
CA SER A 118 3.86 -5.02 6.58
C SER A 118 3.09 -6.01 5.70
N GLN A 119 3.77 -7.06 5.26
CA GLN A 119 3.15 -8.16 4.53
C GLN A 119 3.06 -9.39 5.43
N THR A 120 1.84 -9.87 5.62
CA THR A 120 1.53 -11.05 6.41
C THR A 120 0.99 -12.14 5.52
N ILE A 121 1.60 -13.31 5.54
CA ILE A 121 1.15 -14.49 4.79
C ILE A 121 0.75 -15.57 5.79
N ASN A 122 -0.50 -16.02 5.71
CA ASN A 122 -1.00 -17.14 6.49
C ASN A 122 -0.85 -18.44 5.69
N PHE A 123 0.13 -19.27 6.08
CA PHE A 123 0.43 -20.53 5.43
C PHE A 123 -0.59 -21.62 5.76
N ASP A 124 -1.35 -21.48 6.85
CA ASP A 124 -2.39 -22.45 7.25
C ASP A 124 -3.61 -22.43 6.33
N GLN A 125 -3.76 -21.35 5.55
CA GLN A 125 -4.80 -21.21 4.52
C GLN A 125 -4.27 -21.51 3.10
N TYR A 126 -2.96 -21.76 2.95
CA TYR A 126 -2.33 -22.03 1.67
C TYR A 126 -2.40 -23.53 1.35
N ARG A 127 -2.81 -23.88 0.12
CA ARG A 127 -2.78 -25.27 -0.35
C ARG A 127 -1.58 -25.48 -1.26
N PHE A 128 -0.60 -26.22 -0.78
CA PHE A 128 0.55 -26.61 -1.58
C PHE A 128 0.12 -27.59 -2.69
N ILE A 129 0.57 -27.35 -3.92
CA ILE A 129 0.36 -28.27 -5.05
C ILE A 129 1.33 -29.45 -4.94
N ASP A 130 2.55 -29.18 -4.46
CA ASP A 130 3.57 -30.20 -4.16
C ASP A 130 3.81 -30.27 -2.64
N PRO A 131 3.46 -31.39 -1.98
CA PRO A 131 3.70 -31.59 -0.55
C PRO A 131 5.19 -31.61 -0.15
N ASN A 132 6.11 -31.78 -1.10
CA ASN A 132 7.55 -31.89 -0.85
C ASN A 132 8.34 -30.66 -1.36
N ASP A 133 7.68 -29.51 -1.57
CA ASP A 133 8.37 -28.28 -2.01
C ASP A 133 9.36 -27.80 -0.92
N PRO A 134 10.68 -27.80 -1.18
CA PRO A 134 11.70 -27.41 -0.18
C PRO A 134 11.64 -25.93 0.23
N LEU A 135 10.92 -25.06 -0.50
CA LEU A 135 10.75 -23.65 -0.16
C LEU A 135 9.59 -23.39 0.81
N LEU A 136 8.69 -24.37 0.99
CA LEU A 136 7.41 -24.21 1.67
C LEU A 136 7.08 -25.32 2.69
N GLY A 137 7.76 -26.48 2.64
CA GLY A 137 7.44 -27.68 3.43
C GLY A 137 7.47 -27.53 4.96
N ASP A 138 8.22 -26.56 5.50
CA ASP A 138 8.38 -26.34 6.95
C ASP A 138 7.67 -25.08 7.50
N LYS A 139 6.99 -24.30 6.65
CA LYS A 139 6.38 -23.01 7.07
C LYS A 139 4.93 -23.22 7.54
N ARG A 140 4.72 -23.23 8.85
CA ARG A 140 3.41 -23.25 9.52
C ARG A 140 3.12 -21.90 10.19
N GLY A 141 1.86 -21.48 10.20
CA GLY A 141 1.42 -20.23 10.84
C GLY A 141 1.51 -18.99 9.95
N SER A 142 1.62 -17.82 10.59
CA SER A 142 1.62 -16.52 9.94
C SER A 142 3.04 -15.93 9.93
N LEU A 143 3.61 -15.69 8.75
CA LEU A 143 4.84 -14.90 8.63
C LEU A 143 4.47 -13.46 8.32
N SER A 144 4.85 -12.57 9.23
CA SER A 144 4.79 -11.13 9.00
C SER A 144 6.19 -10.61 8.70
N GLN A 145 6.33 -9.87 7.61
CA GLN A 145 7.53 -9.15 7.25
C GLN A 145 7.22 -7.66 7.21
N VAL A 146 7.82 -6.90 8.12
CA VAL A 146 7.78 -5.44 8.13
C VAL A 146 9.02 -4.91 7.42
N ARG A 147 8.82 -3.99 6.49
CA ARG A 147 9.87 -3.28 5.77
C ARG A 147 9.63 -1.77 5.93
N PRO A 148 10.68 -0.98 6.25
CA PRO A 148 10.61 0.46 6.03
C PRO A 148 10.54 0.72 4.52
N ASP A 149 9.71 1.69 4.12
CA ASP A 149 9.67 2.23 2.75
C ASP A 149 10.83 3.20 2.51
#